data_AF-A0AAW5TDG8-F1
#
_entry.id   AF-A0AAW5TDG8-F1
#
_cell.length_a   1.000
_cell.length_b   1.000
_cell.length_c   1.000
_cell.angle_alpha   90.00
_cell.angle_beta   90.00
_cell.angle_gamma   90.00
#
_symmetry.space_group_name_H-M   'P 1'
#
loop_
_entity.id
_entity.type
_entity.pdbx_description
1 polymer ?
#
loop_
_entity_poly.entity_id
_entity_poly.type
_entity_poly.pdbx_seq_one_letter_code
_entity_poly.pdbx_strand_id
1 'polypeptide(L)'
;MSPWAVLFGVLLRVSASVPHLVQLPGVIGGRASLNLLCAFVGRSGTGKGASAKVAALAWPVDVLVLPLGSGQGIAEAFTKRSDPVEVVPVIFDVPEIDTSTGLTKVQGSILLPTIKSMAMGEQLGQANATKGASRNVPAHSYRACMSVGAQPGHTGVLFSDTSGGTPQRFLWVSVTDPNITDGEFDDPEPLDADMPAWTPGADGVVEIVYAVPEIAAAIKAANTARNRGEVDALDGRALLTRCKVAALMAIMHGEIKVTSWEWHRAGEIMEVSDRTRASLQVEETEIQAAAIRERRKNDVLRWEGRENHRRAQTESVKTSVVNTLFKRCGQASASDLSTALGKSHRRKLLNEALAELVVEGVIVVIPVAGGKRYQLVEGVQGEQAVQGGSVQVGEDERAVQGERSASVVSLEEHRSEKRAGRKLSCRNWLDGHLSDLRVKGHEKVRGAAVREAGQAAGYNLNSLYVAANALGYKGEVWDLAG
;
A
#
# COMPACT_ATOMS: atom_id res chain seq x y z
N MET A 1 -23.58 -7.27 -10.42
CA MET A 1 -22.12 -7.50 -10.19
C MET A 1 -21.49 -8.03 -11.47
N SER A 2 -20.17 -7.93 -11.66
CA SER A 2 -19.51 -8.42 -12.88
C SER A 2 -19.70 -9.95 -13.05
N PRO A 3 -20.35 -10.43 -14.14
CA PRO A 3 -20.51 -11.86 -14.40
C PRO A 3 -19.17 -12.57 -14.58
N TRP A 4 -18.18 -11.89 -15.18
CA TRP A 4 -16.83 -12.41 -15.32
C TRP A 4 -16.16 -12.66 -13.97
N ALA A 5 -16.33 -11.74 -13.02
CA ALA A 5 -15.78 -11.93 -11.67
C ALA A 5 -16.42 -13.13 -10.96
N VAL A 6 -17.72 -13.36 -11.16
CA VAL A 6 -18.39 -14.56 -10.62
C VAL A 6 -17.82 -15.82 -11.27
N LEU A 7 -17.71 -15.86 -12.61
CA LEU A 7 -17.15 -17.01 -13.33
C LEU A 7 -15.72 -17.36 -12.87
N PHE A 8 -14.84 -16.37 -12.69
CA PHE A 8 -13.48 -16.62 -12.23
C PHE A 8 -13.45 -17.12 -10.77
N GLY A 9 -14.38 -16.64 -9.93
CA GLY A 9 -14.61 -17.18 -8.60
C GLY A 9 -15.08 -18.63 -8.63
N VAL A 10 -15.99 -18.98 -9.54
CA VAL A 10 -16.45 -20.36 -9.74
C VAL A 10 -15.30 -21.25 -10.18
N LEU A 11 -14.49 -20.83 -11.17
CA LEU A 11 -13.32 -21.60 -11.63
C LEU A 11 -12.30 -21.87 -10.51
N LEU A 12 -12.07 -20.92 -9.60
CA LEU A 12 -11.25 -21.14 -8.40
C LEU A 12 -11.84 -22.23 -7.50
N ARG A 13 -13.16 -22.24 -7.30
CA ARG A 13 -13.84 -23.23 -6.46
C ARG A 13 -13.90 -24.60 -7.11
N VAL A 14 -14.14 -24.68 -8.42
CA VAL A 14 -14.02 -25.91 -9.20
C VAL A 14 -12.61 -26.47 -9.02
N SER A 15 -11.56 -25.67 -9.23
CA SER A 15 -10.18 -26.12 -9.03
C SER A 15 -9.93 -26.66 -7.62
N ALA A 16 -10.41 -25.96 -6.59
CA ALA A 16 -10.28 -26.42 -5.22
C ALA A 16 -11.10 -27.69 -4.90
N SER A 17 -12.16 -27.96 -5.66
CA SER A 17 -12.96 -29.19 -5.52
C SER A 17 -12.29 -30.40 -6.19
N VAL A 18 -11.32 -30.18 -7.08
CA VAL A 18 -10.63 -31.24 -7.83
C VAL A 18 -9.50 -31.85 -6.98
N PRO A 19 -9.46 -33.19 -6.81
CA PRO A 19 -8.36 -33.87 -6.12
C PRO A 19 -6.98 -33.50 -6.68
N HIS A 20 -5.94 -33.49 -5.83
CA HIS A 20 -4.60 -33.10 -6.26
C HIS A 20 -3.98 -34.07 -7.29
N LEU A 21 -4.44 -35.32 -7.32
CA LEU A 21 -4.01 -36.34 -8.28
C LEU A 21 -4.49 -36.07 -9.72
N VAL A 22 -5.43 -35.16 -9.92
CA VAL A 22 -5.88 -34.76 -11.26
C VAL A 22 -4.96 -33.67 -11.79
N GLN A 23 -4.36 -33.93 -12.96
CA GLN A 23 -3.29 -33.12 -13.52
C GLN A 23 -3.48 -32.94 -15.03
N LEU A 24 -2.91 -31.85 -15.56
CA LEU A 24 -2.75 -31.68 -17.00
C LEU A 24 -1.69 -32.66 -17.53
N PRO A 25 -1.89 -33.21 -18.74
CA PRO A 25 -0.97 -34.18 -19.32
C PRO A 25 0.38 -33.54 -19.65
N GLY A 26 1.45 -34.33 -19.49
CA GLY A 26 2.82 -33.90 -19.75
C GLY A 26 3.18 -33.82 -21.23
N VAL A 27 2.60 -32.88 -21.99
CA VAL A 27 2.91 -32.73 -23.42
C VAL A 27 4.38 -32.35 -23.65
N ILE A 28 4.95 -31.54 -22.75
CA ILE A 28 6.36 -31.13 -22.76
C ILE A 28 6.87 -31.05 -21.33
N GLY A 29 8.04 -31.64 -21.08
CA GLY A 29 8.62 -31.71 -19.74
C GLY A 29 7.88 -32.71 -18.87
N GLY A 30 6.83 -32.27 -18.18
CA GLY A 30 6.05 -33.11 -17.26
C GLY A 30 4.63 -32.58 -17.05
N ARG A 31 3.89 -33.27 -16.19
CA ARG A 31 2.51 -32.91 -15.83
C ARG A 31 2.47 -31.59 -15.07
N ALA A 32 1.29 -30.98 -15.07
CA ALA A 32 1.06 -29.75 -14.32
C ALA A 32 -0.18 -29.87 -13.42
N SER A 33 -0.11 -29.24 -12.24
CA SER A 33 -1.27 -29.15 -11.35
C SER A 33 -2.37 -28.26 -11.92
N LEU A 34 -3.60 -28.42 -11.43
CA LEU A 34 -4.72 -27.50 -11.70
C LEU A 34 -4.83 -26.34 -10.71
N ASN A 35 -3.80 -26.11 -9.87
CA ASN A 35 -3.77 -24.99 -8.92
C ASN A 35 -4.00 -23.66 -9.66
N LEU A 36 -4.92 -22.84 -9.17
CA LEU A 36 -5.36 -21.61 -9.83
C LEU A 36 -5.23 -20.39 -8.92
N LEU A 37 -4.76 -19.28 -9.49
CA LEU A 37 -4.62 -18.01 -8.80
C LEU A 37 -5.40 -16.96 -9.57
N CYS A 38 -6.22 -16.19 -8.87
CA CYS A 38 -7.04 -15.14 -9.46
C CYS A 38 -6.89 -13.83 -8.68
N ALA A 39 -6.73 -12.74 -9.41
CA ALA A 39 -6.72 -11.38 -8.92
C ALA A 39 -8.00 -10.65 -9.33
N PHE A 40 -8.83 -10.31 -8.34
CA PHE A 40 -10.07 -9.55 -8.48
C PHE A 40 -9.79 -8.05 -8.36
N VAL A 41 -9.79 -7.38 -9.50
CA VAL A 41 -9.38 -5.98 -9.66
C VAL A 41 -10.57 -5.05 -9.47
N GLY A 42 -10.44 -4.12 -8.54
CA GLY A 42 -11.43 -3.07 -8.30
C GLY A 42 -10.98 -2.12 -7.20
N ARG A 43 -11.64 -0.96 -7.09
CA ARG A 43 -11.39 -0.02 -5.99
C ARG A 43 -11.89 -0.60 -4.66
N SER A 44 -11.54 0.02 -3.55
CA SER A 44 -12.11 -0.38 -2.26
C SER A 44 -13.63 -0.28 -2.30
N GLY A 45 -14.32 -1.29 -1.75
CA GLY A 45 -15.78 -1.37 -1.74
C GLY A 45 -16.47 -1.87 -3.03
N THR A 46 -15.76 -2.11 -4.14
CA THR A 46 -16.41 -2.38 -5.44
C THR A 46 -16.82 -3.84 -5.68
N GLY A 47 -17.27 -4.57 -4.66
CA GLY A 47 -17.90 -5.89 -4.85
C GLY A 47 -16.95 -7.10 -4.93
N LYS A 48 -15.67 -6.98 -4.57
CA LYS A 48 -14.72 -8.12 -4.55
C LYS A 48 -15.19 -9.29 -3.69
N GLY A 49 -15.54 -9.01 -2.43
CA GLY A 49 -16.10 -10.01 -1.52
C GLY A 49 -17.49 -10.48 -1.94
N ALA A 50 -18.26 -9.64 -2.64
CA ALA A 50 -19.57 -10.02 -3.16
C ALA A 50 -19.43 -11.08 -4.27
N SER A 51 -18.53 -10.87 -5.24
CA SER A 51 -18.24 -11.86 -6.29
C SER A 51 -17.82 -13.22 -5.73
N ALA A 52 -16.99 -13.24 -4.68
CA ALA A 52 -16.60 -14.48 -4.01
C ALA A 52 -17.80 -15.18 -3.34
N LYS A 53 -18.70 -14.43 -2.70
CA LYS A 53 -19.93 -14.99 -2.09
C LYS A 53 -20.85 -15.58 -3.14
N VAL A 54 -21.11 -14.87 -4.23
CA VAL A 54 -22.00 -15.36 -5.30
C VAL A 54 -21.39 -16.54 -6.04
N ALA A 55 -20.07 -16.57 -6.23
CA ALA A 55 -19.39 -17.76 -6.73
C ALA A 55 -19.54 -18.98 -5.78
N ALA A 56 -19.61 -18.75 -4.47
CA ALA A 56 -19.85 -19.81 -3.50
C ALA A 56 -21.30 -20.32 -3.50
N LEU A 57 -22.27 -19.46 -3.81
CA LEU A 57 -23.66 -19.87 -4.05
C LEU A 57 -23.78 -20.69 -5.33
N ALA A 58 -23.13 -20.25 -6.41
CA ALA A 58 -23.14 -20.93 -7.70
C ALA A 58 -22.40 -22.29 -7.67
N TRP A 59 -21.32 -22.43 -6.89
CA TRP A 59 -20.59 -23.70 -6.73
C TRP A 59 -20.45 -24.09 -5.25
N PRO A 60 -21.48 -24.71 -4.65
CA PRO A 60 -21.64 -24.82 -3.20
C PRO A 60 -20.86 -25.98 -2.54
N VAL A 61 -19.68 -26.33 -3.07
CA VAL A 61 -18.80 -27.34 -2.45
C VAL A 61 -18.11 -26.77 -1.22
N ASP A 62 -18.04 -27.53 -0.12
CA ASP A 62 -17.27 -27.11 1.05
C ASP A 62 -15.77 -27.13 0.74
N VAL A 63 -15.13 -25.97 0.88
CA VAL A 63 -13.71 -25.77 0.56
C VAL A 63 -13.11 -24.97 1.70
N LEU A 64 -11.99 -25.46 2.24
CA LEU A 64 -11.28 -24.75 3.29
C LEU A 64 -10.70 -23.43 2.75
N VAL A 65 -11.18 -22.31 3.29
CA VAL A 65 -10.66 -20.97 2.98
C VAL A 65 -9.79 -20.50 4.13
N LEU A 66 -8.53 -20.16 3.85
CA LEU A 66 -7.58 -19.67 4.84
C LEU A 66 -7.07 -18.27 4.48
N PRO A 67 -6.79 -17.41 5.48
CA PRO A 67 -6.08 -16.17 5.22
C PRO A 67 -4.64 -16.46 4.78
N LEU A 68 -4.08 -15.59 3.93
CA LEU A 68 -2.68 -15.70 3.52
C LEU A 68 -1.72 -15.39 4.67
N GLY A 69 -0.77 -16.30 4.89
CA GLY A 69 0.36 -16.13 5.79
C GLY A 69 1.70 -16.00 5.05
N SER A 70 2.81 -16.28 5.75
CA SER A 70 4.13 -16.34 5.11
C SER A 70 4.25 -17.49 4.10
N GLY A 71 5.30 -17.50 3.27
CA GLY A 71 5.59 -18.62 2.38
C GLY A 71 5.76 -19.95 3.13
N GLN A 72 6.36 -19.93 4.32
CA GLN A 72 6.34 -21.11 5.18
C GLN A 72 4.91 -21.47 5.58
N GLY A 73 4.09 -20.48 5.98
CA GLY A 73 2.69 -20.69 6.38
C GLY A 73 1.86 -21.41 5.30
N ILE A 74 2.07 -21.09 4.02
CA ILE A 74 1.47 -21.82 2.90
C ILE A 74 1.85 -23.31 2.94
N ALA A 75 3.14 -23.61 3.10
CA ALA A 75 3.61 -25.00 3.17
C ALA A 75 3.09 -25.75 4.42
N GLU A 76 2.83 -25.04 5.52
CA GLU A 76 2.27 -25.66 6.74
C GLU A 76 0.89 -26.22 6.51
N ALA A 77 0.05 -25.53 5.75
CA ALA A 77 -1.32 -25.94 5.48
C ALA A 77 -1.40 -27.35 4.88
N PHE A 78 -0.33 -27.83 4.26
CA PHE A 78 -0.24 -29.14 3.61
C PHE A 78 0.82 -30.06 4.24
N THR A 79 1.47 -29.65 5.33
CA THR A 79 2.47 -30.48 6.01
C THR A 79 1.77 -31.52 6.87
N LYS A 80 1.97 -32.81 6.55
CA LYS A 80 1.49 -33.92 7.39
C LYS A 80 2.28 -33.99 8.69
N ARG A 81 1.76 -33.41 9.77
CA ARG A 81 2.37 -33.47 11.10
C ARG A 81 2.12 -34.80 11.82
N SER A 82 1.07 -35.52 11.44
CA SER A 82 0.68 -36.83 11.98
C SER A 82 -0.06 -37.62 10.91
N ASP A 83 0.20 -38.93 10.82
CA ASP A 83 -0.66 -39.86 10.07
C ASP A 83 -1.91 -40.15 10.94
N PRO A 84 -3.16 -40.10 10.43
CA PRO A 84 -3.60 -40.11 9.04
C PRO A 84 -4.18 -38.76 8.56
N VAL A 85 -3.54 -37.62 8.84
CA VAL A 85 -4.11 -36.32 8.44
C VAL A 85 -4.19 -36.22 6.90
N GLU A 86 -5.42 -36.20 6.40
CA GLU A 86 -5.73 -35.99 4.99
C GLU A 86 -5.42 -34.54 4.61
N VAL A 87 -4.74 -34.36 3.48
CA VAL A 87 -4.39 -33.04 2.97
C VAL A 87 -5.59 -32.49 2.22
N VAL A 88 -6.30 -31.55 2.85
CA VAL A 88 -7.48 -30.93 2.26
C VAL A 88 -7.09 -29.84 1.25
N PRO A 89 -7.87 -29.65 0.17
CA PRO A 89 -7.72 -28.50 -0.71
C PRO A 89 -7.92 -27.17 0.03
N VAL A 90 -7.14 -26.15 -0.34
CA VAL A 90 -7.24 -24.82 0.29
C VAL A 90 -7.38 -23.73 -0.76
N ILE A 91 -8.26 -22.76 -0.50
CA ILE A 91 -8.22 -21.44 -1.13
C ILE A 91 -7.61 -20.46 -0.14
N PHE A 92 -6.45 -19.89 -0.48
CA PHE A 92 -5.91 -18.75 0.25
C PHE A 92 -6.62 -17.48 -0.21
N ASP A 93 -7.42 -16.87 0.66
CA ASP A 93 -8.10 -15.62 0.37
C ASP A 93 -7.33 -14.43 0.92
N VAL A 94 -7.15 -13.43 0.05
CA VAL A 94 -6.49 -12.16 0.35
C VAL A 94 -7.46 -11.06 -0.03
N PRO A 95 -8.32 -10.59 0.90
CA PRO A 95 -9.31 -9.55 0.59
C PRO A 95 -8.69 -8.27 0.02
N GLU A 96 -7.48 -7.93 0.48
CA GLU A 96 -6.73 -6.76 0.02
C GLU A 96 -5.25 -7.09 -0.22
N ILE A 97 -4.76 -6.75 -1.41
CA ILE A 97 -3.40 -7.00 -1.88
C ILE A 97 -2.30 -6.39 -0.98
N ASP A 98 -2.63 -5.37 -0.18
CA ASP A 98 -1.71 -4.77 0.78
C ASP A 98 -1.26 -5.76 1.88
N THR A 99 -2.07 -6.78 2.17
CA THR A 99 -1.67 -7.88 3.05
C THR A 99 -0.45 -8.61 2.48
N SER A 100 -0.49 -8.93 1.17
CA SER A 100 0.65 -9.53 0.46
C SER A 100 1.85 -8.59 0.41
N THR A 101 1.63 -7.28 0.25
CA THR A 101 2.68 -6.26 0.31
C THR A 101 3.38 -6.25 1.69
N GLY A 102 2.61 -6.28 2.77
CA GLY A 102 3.14 -6.34 4.13
C GLY A 102 3.99 -7.59 4.37
N LEU A 103 3.48 -8.77 3.98
CA LEU A 103 4.17 -10.05 4.13
C LEU A 103 5.44 -10.15 3.27
N THR A 104 5.47 -9.50 2.12
CA THR A 104 6.64 -9.49 1.22
C THR A 104 7.73 -8.53 1.72
N LYS A 105 7.37 -7.44 2.39
CA LYS A 105 8.34 -6.47 2.95
C LYS A 105 9.13 -6.99 4.15
N VAL A 106 8.70 -8.10 4.76
CA VAL A 106 9.45 -8.75 5.84
C VAL A 106 10.80 -9.22 5.31
N GLN A 107 11.89 -8.88 6.02
CA GLN A 107 13.24 -9.29 5.63
C GLN A 107 13.33 -10.82 5.56
N GLY A 108 13.83 -11.34 4.44
CA GLY A 108 13.93 -12.79 4.19
C GLY A 108 12.60 -13.47 3.79
N SER A 109 11.57 -12.70 3.44
CA SER A 109 10.30 -13.27 2.97
C SER A 109 10.49 -14.09 1.69
N ILE A 110 9.98 -15.32 1.72
CA ILE A 110 9.94 -16.24 0.57
C ILE A 110 8.54 -16.32 -0.06
N LEU A 111 7.65 -15.38 0.27
CA LEU A 111 6.24 -15.45 -0.13
C LEU A 111 6.05 -15.54 -1.65
N LEU A 112 6.62 -14.61 -2.43
CA LEU A 112 6.45 -14.61 -3.89
C LEU A 112 7.06 -15.86 -4.56
N PRO A 113 8.28 -16.33 -4.22
CA PRO A 113 8.76 -17.64 -4.66
C PRO A 113 7.80 -18.78 -4.32
N THR A 114 7.28 -18.85 -3.09
CA THR A 114 6.32 -19.90 -2.69
C THR A 114 5.02 -19.83 -3.47
N ILE A 115 4.45 -18.64 -3.70
CA ILE A 115 3.25 -18.45 -4.52
C ILE A 115 3.49 -18.95 -5.95
N LYS A 116 4.68 -18.71 -6.52
CA LYS A 116 5.04 -19.21 -7.86
C LYS A 116 5.13 -20.74 -7.89
N SER A 117 5.78 -21.36 -6.91
CA SER A 117 5.85 -22.83 -6.83
C SER A 117 4.47 -23.44 -6.58
N MET A 118 3.65 -22.82 -5.73
CA MET A 118 2.27 -23.20 -5.47
C MET A 118 1.43 -23.17 -6.75
N ALA A 119 1.57 -22.11 -7.56
CA ALA A 119 0.89 -22.01 -8.85
C ALA A 119 1.24 -23.15 -9.81
N MET A 120 2.48 -23.64 -9.77
CA MET A 120 2.92 -24.74 -10.63
C MET A 120 2.59 -26.12 -10.03
N GLY A 121 2.34 -26.19 -8.72
CA GLY A 121 2.23 -27.44 -7.99
C GLY A 121 3.60 -28.07 -7.67
N GLU A 122 4.65 -27.24 -7.64
CA GLU A 122 6.00 -27.65 -7.27
C GLU A 122 6.10 -27.97 -5.77
N GLN A 123 7.23 -28.53 -5.35
CA GLN A 123 7.52 -28.80 -3.95
C GLN A 123 7.46 -27.50 -3.13
N LEU A 124 6.81 -27.54 -1.96
CA LEU A 124 6.76 -26.42 -1.02
C LEU A 124 7.54 -26.74 0.25
N GLY A 125 8.02 -25.67 0.89
CA GLY A 125 8.66 -25.72 2.20
C GLY A 125 10.17 -25.52 2.15
N GLN A 126 10.84 -25.86 3.24
CA GLN A 126 12.26 -25.64 3.48
C GLN A 126 12.80 -26.78 4.35
N ALA A 127 14.01 -27.23 4.01
CA ALA A 127 14.78 -28.13 4.87
C ALA A 127 15.47 -27.29 5.96
N ASN A 128 15.11 -27.52 7.22
CA ASN A 128 15.70 -26.84 8.37
C ASN A 128 16.37 -27.85 9.30
N ALA A 129 17.24 -27.38 10.21
CA ALA A 129 18.01 -28.25 11.09
C ALA A 129 17.15 -29.12 12.03
N THR A 130 15.93 -28.67 12.36
CA THR A 130 15.00 -29.41 13.23
C THR A 130 13.77 -29.88 12.47
N LYS A 131 13.22 -31.03 12.89
CA LYS A 131 12.00 -31.60 12.30
C LYS A 131 10.79 -30.68 12.46
N GLY A 132 10.66 -30.00 13.60
CA GLY A 132 9.55 -29.08 13.88
C GLY A 132 9.57 -27.78 13.07
N ALA A 133 10.73 -27.37 12.55
CA ALA A 133 10.87 -26.20 11.69
C ALA A 133 10.94 -26.58 10.19
N SER A 134 11.09 -27.86 9.87
CA SER A 134 11.16 -28.33 8.49
C SER A 134 9.77 -28.54 7.92
N ARG A 135 9.55 -28.05 6.70
CA ARG A 135 8.33 -28.27 5.94
C ARG A 135 8.73 -28.88 4.62
N ASN A 136 8.14 -30.02 4.26
CA ASN A 136 8.38 -30.66 2.98
C ASN A 136 7.06 -31.18 2.44
N VAL A 137 6.49 -30.43 1.50
CA VAL A 137 5.27 -30.80 0.79
C VAL A 137 5.69 -31.19 -0.62
N PRO A 138 5.62 -32.48 -1.01
CA PRO A 138 6.03 -32.93 -2.33
C PRO A 138 5.27 -32.24 -3.47
N ALA A 139 5.90 -32.14 -4.64
CA ALA A 139 5.23 -31.66 -5.84
C ALA A 139 3.98 -32.51 -6.14
N HIS A 140 2.91 -31.87 -6.60
CA HIS A 140 1.62 -32.47 -6.95
C HIS A 140 0.91 -33.27 -5.83
N SER A 141 1.30 -33.07 -4.56
CA SER A 141 0.67 -33.72 -3.39
C SER A 141 -0.39 -32.87 -2.69
N TYR A 142 -0.76 -31.73 -3.28
CA TYR A 142 -1.69 -30.76 -2.70
C TYR A 142 -2.50 -30.03 -3.77
N ARG A 143 -3.68 -29.54 -3.38
CA ARG A 143 -4.51 -28.61 -4.17
C ARG A 143 -4.55 -27.27 -3.44
N ALA A 144 -3.99 -26.24 -4.06
CA ALA A 144 -3.94 -24.90 -3.49
C ALA A 144 -4.36 -23.87 -4.53
N CYS A 145 -5.35 -23.06 -4.19
CA CYS A 145 -5.80 -21.94 -4.99
C CYS A 145 -5.61 -20.64 -4.23
N MET A 146 -5.64 -19.52 -4.94
CA MET A 146 -5.50 -18.20 -4.32
C MET A 146 -6.46 -17.19 -4.94
N SER A 147 -7.18 -16.48 -4.08
CA SER A 147 -8.02 -15.33 -4.41
C SER A 147 -7.34 -14.07 -3.86
N VAL A 148 -7.12 -13.05 -4.70
CA VAL A 148 -6.52 -11.79 -4.28
C VAL A 148 -7.36 -10.61 -4.73
N GLY A 149 -7.81 -9.79 -3.78
CA GLY A 149 -8.41 -8.50 -4.05
C GLY A 149 -7.35 -7.46 -4.42
N ALA A 150 -7.20 -7.17 -5.71
CA ALA A 150 -6.23 -6.23 -6.26
C ALA A 150 -6.84 -4.82 -6.39
N GLN A 151 -6.20 -3.80 -5.80
CA GLN A 151 -6.62 -2.41 -5.95
C GLN A 151 -5.65 -1.68 -6.90
N PRO A 152 -6.14 -0.88 -7.86
CA PRO A 152 -5.26 -0.02 -8.67
C PRO A 152 -4.39 0.89 -7.78
N GLY A 153 -3.10 1.05 -8.12
CA GLY A 153 -2.13 1.80 -7.33
C GLY A 153 -1.42 0.99 -6.23
N HIS A 154 -1.91 -0.22 -5.93
CA HIS A 154 -1.41 -1.07 -4.82
C HIS A 154 -0.87 -2.41 -5.34
N THR A 155 -0.93 -2.63 -6.65
CA THR A 155 -0.59 -3.92 -7.27
C THR A 155 0.91 -4.12 -7.52
N GLY A 156 1.72 -3.15 -7.12
CA GLY A 156 3.17 -3.17 -7.23
C GLY A 156 3.81 -4.45 -6.68
N VAL A 157 3.29 -5.06 -5.61
CA VAL A 157 3.84 -6.31 -5.04
C VAL A 157 3.84 -7.48 -6.03
N LEU A 158 2.86 -7.55 -6.94
CA LEU A 158 2.80 -8.57 -7.98
C LEU A 158 3.53 -8.10 -9.24
N PHE A 159 3.29 -6.85 -9.68
CA PHE A 159 3.86 -6.34 -10.92
C PHE A 159 5.34 -5.98 -10.85
N SER A 160 5.93 -5.73 -9.68
CA SER A 160 7.37 -5.47 -9.59
C SER A 160 8.23 -6.73 -9.78
N ASP A 161 7.63 -7.92 -9.66
CA ASP A 161 8.29 -9.22 -9.90
C ASP A 161 8.13 -9.68 -11.37
N THR A 162 8.27 -8.76 -12.33
CA THR A 162 8.08 -9.05 -13.76
C THR A 162 9.07 -10.10 -14.26
N SER A 163 10.33 -10.04 -13.82
CA SER A 163 11.36 -11.04 -14.16
C SER A 163 11.09 -12.40 -13.50
N GLY A 164 10.54 -12.42 -12.28
CA GLY A 164 10.15 -13.64 -11.57
C GLY A 164 8.88 -14.29 -12.10
N GLY A 165 8.05 -13.54 -12.83
CA GLY A 165 6.91 -14.07 -13.57
C GLY A 165 5.63 -14.23 -12.74
N THR A 166 5.52 -13.52 -11.62
CA THR A 166 4.35 -13.64 -10.75
C THR A 166 3.05 -13.21 -11.47
N PRO A 167 2.99 -12.05 -12.16
CA PRO A 167 1.74 -11.61 -12.80
C PRO A 167 1.16 -12.57 -13.84
N GLN A 168 2.00 -13.32 -14.53
CA GLN A 168 1.63 -14.24 -15.61
C GLN A 168 1.06 -15.57 -15.09
N ARG A 169 1.12 -15.81 -13.77
CA ARG A 169 0.54 -16.97 -13.10
C ARG A 169 -0.83 -16.69 -12.48
N PHE A 170 -1.27 -15.43 -12.54
CA PHE A 170 -2.60 -15.02 -12.09
C PHE A 170 -3.52 -14.84 -13.30
N LEU A 171 -4.74 -15.31 -13.15
CA LEU A 171 -5.89 -14.77 -13.87
C LEU A 171 -6.24 -13.40 -13.28
N TRP A 172 -6.62 -12.45 -14.12
CA TRP A 172 -7.02 -11.11 -13.72
C TRP A 172 -8.46 -10.87 -14.13
N VAL A 173 -9.27 -10.26 -13.27
CA VAL A 173 -10.65 -9.96 -13.65
C VAL A 173 -11.14 -8.70 -12.96
N SER A 174 -11.81 -7.84 -13.71
CA SER A 174 -12.48 -6.68 -13.15
C SER A 174 -13.76 -7.10 -12.40
N VAL A 175 -13.93 -6.60 -11.18
CA VAL A 175 -15.19 -6.77 -10.43
C VAL A 175 -16.27 -5.77 -10.83
N THR A 176 -15.90 -4.76 -11.61
CA THR A 176 -16.84 -3.83 -12.25
C THR A 176 -17.10 -4.25 -13.69
N ASP A 177 -18.34 -4.06 -14.14
CA ASP A 177 -18.76 -4.30 -15.52
C ASP A 177 -19.49 -3.05 -16.03
N PRO A 178 -18.94 -2.34 -17.04
CA PRO A 178 -19.59 -1.19 -17.65
C PRO A 178 -20.92 -1.52 -18.36
N ASN A 179 -21.14 -2.78 -18.70
CA ASN A 179 -22.34 -3.25 -19.41
C ASN A 179 -23.34 -3.89 -18.45
N ILE A 180 -23.21 -3.65 -17.15
CA ILE A 180 -24.17 -4.16 -16.15
C ILE A 180 -25.56 -3.63 -16.47
N THR A 181 -26.54 -4.54 -16.51
CA THR A 181 -27.95 -4.17 -16.69
C THR A 181 -28.55 -3.71 -15.37
N ASP A 182 -29.36 -2.65 -15.43
CA ASP A 182 -30.17 -2.21 -14.28
C ASP A 182 -31.26 -3.24 -13.97
N GLY A 183 -31.55 -3.46 -12.69
CA GLY A 183 -32.62 -4.37 -12.26
C GLY A 183 -32.34 -5.03 -10.90
N GLU A 184 -33.35 -5.74 -10.41
CA GLU A 184 -33.20 -6.71 -9.33
C GLU A 184 -32.84 -8.07 -9.94
N PHE A 185 -31.84 -8.73 -9.37
CA PHE A 185 -31.39 -10.05 -9.79
C PHE A 185 -31.37 -10.94 -8.58
N ASP A 186 -31.97 -12.13 -8.71
CA ASP A 186 -31.89 -13.16 -7.70
C ASP A 186 -30.47 -13.74 -7.64
N ASP A 187 -30.15 -14.35 -6.50
CA ASP A 187 -28.94 -15.17 -6.38
C ASP A 187 -29.01 -16.32 -7.42
N PRO A 188 -27.87 -16.71 -8.01
CA PRO A 188 -27.86 -17.77 -9.01
C PRO A 188 -28.30 -19.09 -8.38
N GLU A 189 -29.07 -19.88 -9.12
CA GLU A 189 -29.30 -21.27 -8.77
C GLU A 189 -27.94 -22.01 -8.73
N PRO A 190 -27.71 -22.89 -7.74
CA PRO A 190 -26.49 -23.68 -7.69
C PRO A 190 -26.30 -24.50 -8.96
N LEU A 191 -25.09 -24.47 -9.51
CA LEU A 191 -24.69 -25.36 -10.59
C LEU A 191 -24.55 -26.79 -10.06
N ASP A 192 -24.65 -27.76 -10.99
CA ASP A 192 -24.32 -29.14 -10.69
C ASP A 192 -22.84 -29.25 -10.33
N ALA A 193 -22.58 -29.57 -9.06
CA ALA A 193 -21.25 -29.67 -8.50
C ALA A 193 -20.74 -31.12 -8.43
N ASP A 194 -21.45 -32.07 -9.06
CA ASP A 194 -21.03 -33.46 -9.13
C ASP A 194 -19.74 -33.57 -9.96
N MET A 195 -18.71 -34.15 -9.33
CA MET A 195 -17.40 -34.30 -9.95
C MET A 195 -17.38 -35.57 -10.82
N PRO A 196 -16.66 -35.55 -11.96
CA PRO A 196 -16.52 -36.74 -12.78
C PRO A 196 -15.81 -37.86 -12.02
N ALA A 197 -16.03 -39.10 -12.47
CA ALA A 197 -15.35 -40.26 -11.91
C ALA A 197 -13.84 -40.20 -12.19
N TRP A 198 -13.04 -40.13 -11.13
CA TRP A 198 -11.58 -40.12 -11.21
C TRP A 198 -11.07 -41.56 -11.30
N THR A 199 -10.48 -41.94 -12.43
CA THR A 199 -9.88 -43.27 -12.62
C THR A 199 -8.36 -43.12 -12.74
N PRO A 200 -7.60 -43.26 -11.64
CA PRO A 200 -6.15 -43.09 -11.66
C PRO A 200 -5.47 -44.11 -12.57
N GLY A 201 -4.42 -43.68 -13.27
CA GLY A 201 -3.52 -44.57 -13.98
C GLY A 201 -2.66 -45.42 -13.04
N ALA A 202 -1.77 -46.24 -13.61
CA ALA A 202 -0.89 -47.13 -12.85
C ALA A 202 0.03 -46.40 -11.85
N ASP A 203 0.28 -45.10 -12.06
CA ASP A 203 1.07 -44.23 -11.21
C ASP A 203 0.23 -43.39 -10.23
N GLY A 204 -1.07 -43.67 -10.12
CA GLY A 204 -1.99 -43.00 -9.20
C GLY A 204 -2.44 -41.60 -9.64
N VAL A 205 -2.17 -41.20 -10.89
CA VAL A 205 -2.53 -39.88 -11.42
C VAL A 205 -3.67 -39.98 -12.43
N VAL A 206 -4.59 -39.02 -12.41
CA VAL A 206 -5.59 -38.84 -13.47
C VAL A 206 -5.16 -37.70 -14.38
N GLU A 207 -4.99 -37.99 -15.67
CA GLU A 207 -4.66 -36.97 -16.66
C GLU A 207 -5.91 -36.43 -17.35
N ILE A 208 -5.96 -35.11 -17.50
CA ILE A 208 -6.90 -34.44 -18.38
C ILE A 208 -6.65 -34.88 -19.82
N VAL A 209 -7.72 -35.16 -20.56
CA VAL A 209 -7.63 -35.61 -21.95
C VAL A 209 -7.77 -34.41 -22.89
N TYR A 210 -6.73 -34.12 -23.67
CA TYR A 210 -6.85 -33.16 -24.77
C TYR A 210 -7.46 -33.86 -25.99
N ALA A 211 -8.75 -33.60 -26.23
CA ALA A 211 -9.50 -34.22 -27.32
C ALA A 211 -9.04 -33.79 -28.70
N VAL A 212 -8.44 -32.60 -28.78
CA VAL A 212 -8.10 -31.94 -30.03
C VAL A 212 -6.59 -31.78 -30.14
N PRO A 213 -5.99 -32.16 -31.28
CA PRO A 213 -4.54 -32.14 -31.46
C PRO A 213 -3.97 -30.71 -31.44
N GLU A 214 -4.80 -29.70 -31.72
CA GLU A 214 -4.42 -28.29 -31.69
C GLU A 214 -3.83 -27.86 -30.35
N ILE A 215 -4.37 -28.36 -29.21
CA ILE A 215 -3.86 -28.00 -27.88
C ILE A 215 -2.41 -28.44 -27.73
N ALA A 216 -2.12 -29.71 -28.05
CA ALA A 216 -0.76 -30.23 -27.98
C ALA A 216 0.18 -29.54 -28.99
N ALA A 217 -0.31 -29.21 -30.19
CA ALA A 217 0.43 -28.47 -31.19
C ALA A 217 0.79 -27.05 -30.72
N ALA A 218 -0.16 -26.33 -30.10
CA ALA A 218 0.07 -25.00 -29.54
C ALA A 218 1.12 -25.03 -28.42
N ILE A 219 1.07 -26.03 -27.52
CA ILE A 219 2.07 -26.23 -26.46
C ILE A 219 3.47 -26.45 -27.06
N LYS A 220 3.59 -27.32 -28.08
CA LYS A 220 4.85 -27.59 -28.78
C LYS A 220 5.39 -26.37 -29.51
N ALA A 221 4.54 -25.63 -30.20
CA ALA A 221 4.92 -24.41 -30.90
C ALA A 221 5.44 -23.34 -29.93
N ALA A 222 4.71 -23.07 -28.84
CA ALA A 222 5.11 -22.09 -27.83
C ALA A 222 6.45 -22.47 -27.15
N ASN A 223 6.67 -23.75 -26.88
CA ASN A 223 7.94 -24.23 -26.32
C ASN A 223 9.11 -24.06 -27.30
N THR A 224 8.91 -24.41 -28.58
CA THR A 224 9.93 -24.24 -29.61
C THR A 224 10.33 -22.78 -29.77
N ALA A 225 9.35 -21.88 -29.89
CA ALA A 225 9.60 -20.46 -30.04
C ALA A 225 10.32 -19.87 -28.80
N ARG A 226 9.96 -20.31 -27.59
CA ARG A 226 10.67 -19.94 -26.35
C ARG A 226 12.13 -20.41 -26.36
N ASN A 227 12.39 -21.65 -26.76
CA ASN A 227 13.77 -22.19 -26.81
C ASN A 227 14.63 -21.53 -27.89
N ARG A 228 14.01 -20.90 -28.89
CA ARG A 228 14.70 -20.09 -29.90
C ARG A 228 14.92 -18.64 -29.47
N GLY A 229 14.36 -18.22 -28.34
CA GLY A 229 14.38 -16.81 -27.91
C GLY A 229 13.50 -15.90 -28.75
N GLU A 230 12.58 -16.46 -29.55
CA GLU A 230 11.66 -15.72 -30.42
C GLU A 230 10.47 -15.11 -29.66
N VAL A 231 10.28 -15.52 -28.41
CA VAL A 231 9.10 -15.20 -27.61
C VAL A 231 9.50 -14.25 -26.50
N ASP A 232 8.75 -13.16 -26.36
CA ASP A 232 8.76 -12.38 -25.14
C ASP A 232 8.42 -13.33 -24.00
N ALA A 233 9.30 -13.48 -22.98
CA ALA A 233 9.26 -14.56 -21.98
C ALA A 233 7.93 -14.69 -21.19
N LEU A 234 7.00 -13.77 -21.45
CA LEU A 234 5.66 -13.61 -20.96
C LEU A 234 4.65 -14.65 -21.48
N ASP A 235 4.74 -15.11 -22.74
CA ASP A 235 3.66 -15.90 -23.40
C ASP A 235 3.57 -17.37 -22.97
N GLY A 236 4.69 -18.00 -22.61
CA GLY A 236 4.70 -19.44 -22.30
C GLY A 236 3.90 -19.83 -21.05
N ARG A 237 3.75 -18.91 -20.08
CA ARG A 237 2.99 -19.12 -18.84
C ARG A 237 1.49 -18.85 -19.01
N ALA A 238 1.14 -17.96 -19.94
CA ALA A 238 -0.25 -17.71 -20.32
C ALA A 238 -0.89 -18.98 -20.92
N LEU A 239 -0.14 -19.72 -21.77
CA LEU A 239 -0.64 -20.95 -22.38
C LEU A 239 -0.94 -22.06 -21.36
N LEU A 240 -0.07 -22.23 -20.35
CA LEU A 240 -0.34 -23.19 -19.28
C LEU A 240 -1.60 -22.80 -18.49
N THR A 241 -1.76 -21.52 -18.18
CA THR A 241 -2.96 -21.00 -17.50
C THR A 241 -4.21 -21.27 -18.34
N ARG A 242 -4.16 -21.05 -19.66
CA ARG A 242 -5.24 -21.41 -20.58
C ARG A 242 -5.59 -22.90 -20.51
N CYS A 243 -4.59 -23.78 -20.49
CA CYS A 243 -4.82 -25.23 -20.36
C CYS A 243 -5.53 -25.58 -19.05
N LYS A 244 -5.15 -24.94 -17.94
CA LYS A 244 -5.85 -25.11 -16.65
C LYS A 244 -7.29 -24.65 -16.74
N VAL A 245 -7.55 -23.46 -17.29
CA VAL A 245 -8.91 -22.94 -17.47
C VAL A 245 -9.75 -23.87 -18.33
N ALA A 246 -9.21 -24.36 -19.45
CA ALA A 246 -9.92 -25.28 -20.33
C ALA A 246 -10.27 -26.60 -19.63
N ALA A 247 -9.34 -27.14 -18.82
CA ALA A 247 -9.60 -28.33 -18.01
C ALA A 247 -10.68 -28.09 -16.95
N LEU A 248 -10.63 -26.95 -16.26
CA LEU A 248 -11.63 -26.59 -15.24
C LEU A 248 -13.02 -26.38 -15.85
N MET A 249 -13.09 -25.81 -17.06
CA MET A 249 -14.35 -25.71 -17.82
C MET A 249 -14.91 -27.09 -18.19
N ALA A 250 -14.06 -28.05 -18.59
CA ALA A 250 -14.50 -29.41 -18.86
C ALA A 250 -15.05 -30.08 -17.57
N ILE A 251 -14.31 -29.96 -16.47
CA ILE A 251 -14.69 -30.54 -15.18
C ILE A 251 -16.00 -29.96 -14.66
N MET A 252 -16.19 -28.64 -14.81
CA MET A 252 -17.43 -27.96 -14.45
C MET A 252 -18.64 -28.48 -15.24
N HIS A 253 -18.43 -29.12 -16.40
CA HIS A 253 -19.47 -29.81 -17.18
C HIS A 253 -19.47 -31.33 -16.96
N GLY A 254 -18.82 -31.83 -15.90
CA GLY A 254 -18.80 -33.26 -15.58
C GLY A 254 -17.87 -34.09 -16.48
N GLU A 255 -16.94 -33.47 -17.19
CA GLU A 255 -16.06 -34.13 -18.17
C GLU A 255 -14.57 -33.96 -17.83
N ILE A 256 -13.75 -34.95 -18.20
CA ILE A 256 -12.28 -34.87 -18.08
C ILE A 256 -11.59 -34.54 -19.41
N LYS A 257 -12.39 -34.34 -20.45
CA LYS A 257 -11.95 -34.20 -21.83
C LYS A 257 -12.12 -32.75 -22.30
N VAL A 258 -11.01 -32.10 -22.62
CA VAL A 258 -11.00 -30.74 -23.19
C VAL A 258 -11.23 -30.84 -24.68
N THR A 259 -12.41 -30.39 -25.13
CA THR A 259 -12.77 -30.34 -26.55
C THR A 259 -12.40 -29.00 -27.18
N SER A 260 -12.72 -28.82 -28.47
CA SER A 260 -12.62 -27.52 -29.12
C SER A 260 -13.39 -26.44 -28.35
N TRP A 261 -14.57 -26.76 -27.80
CA TRP A 261 -15.41 -25.75 -27.16
C TRP A 261 -14.73 -25.18 -25.91
N GLU A 262 -14.26 -26.03 -24.98
CA GLU A 262 -13.58 -25.57 -23.77
C GLU A 262 -12.28 -24.83 -24.11
N TRP A 263 -11.56 -25.28 -25.15
CA TRP A 263 -10.36 -24.61 -25.61
C TRP A 263 -10.62 -23.18 -26.12
N HIS A 264 -11.69 -22.97 -26.88
CA HIS A 264 -12.09 -21.65 -27.36
C HIS A 264 -12.56 -20.76 -26.21
N ARG A 265 -13.43 -21.27 -25.32
CA ARG A 265 -13.91 -20.51 -24.15
C ARG A 265 -12.81 -20.14 -23.18
N ALA A 266 -11.85 -21.03 -22.95
CA ALA A 266 -10.65 -20.70 -22.20
C ALA A 266 -9.85 -19.57 -22.86
N GLY A 267 -9.82 -19.50 -24.20
CA GLY A 267 -9.21 -18.38 -24.93
C GLY A 267 -9.90 -17.04 -24.62
N GLU A 268 -11.23 -17.00 -24.66
CA GLU A 268 -12.02 -15.80 -24.32
C GLU A 268 -11.79 -15.35 -22.87
N ILE A 269 -11.76 -16.30 -21.92
CA ILE A 269 -11.46 -16.05 -20.50
C ILE A 269 -10.05 -15.45 -20.35
N MET A 270 -9.06 -16.00 -21.06
CA MET A 270 -7.70 -15.46 -21.04
C MET A 270 -7.64 -14.05 -21.63
N GLU A 271 -8.39 -13.75 -22.69
CA GLU A 271 -8.45 -12.41 -23.28
C GLU A 271 -9.01 -11.37 -22.29
N VAL A 272 -10.07 -11.71 -21.56
CA VAL A 272 -10.61 -10.86 -20.48
C VAL A 272 -9.55 -10.60 -19.41
N SER A 273 -8.77 -11.63 -19.07
CA SER A 273 -7.68 -11.52 -18.11
C SER A 273 -6.53 -10.63 -18.60
N ASP A 274 -6.07 -10.83 -19.83
CA ASP A 274 -5.00 -10.04 -20.41
C ASP A 274 -5.41 -8.57 -20.58
N ARG A 275 -6.66 -8.30 -20.98
CA ARG A 275 -7.21 -6.94 -21.06
C ARG A 275 -7.24 -6.27 -19.69
N THR A 276 -7.75 -6.97 -18.67
CA THR A 276 -7.79 -6.44 -17.29
C THR A 276 -6.38 -6.13 -16.78
N ARG A 277 -5.42 -7.04 -17.00
CA ARG A 277 -4.02 -6.85 -16.62
C ARG A 277 -3.40 -5.64 -17.32
N ALA A 278 -3.61 -5.50 -18.62
CA ALA A 278 -3.09 -4.39 -19.40
C ALA A 278 -3.66 -3.03 -18.93
N SER A 279 -4.99 -2.94 -18.73
CA SER A 279 -5.62 -1.74 -18.21
C SER A 279 -5.08 -1.35 -16.82
N LEU A 280 -4.88 -2.34 -15.96
CA LEU A 280 -4.33 -2.11 -14.62
C LEU A 280 -2.88 -1.61 -14.64
N GLN A 281 -2.06 -2.12 -15.57
CA GLN A 281 -0.69 -1.62 -15.75
C GLN A 281 -0.66 -0.16 -16.19
N VAL A 282 -1.56 0.23 -17.10
CA VAL A 282 -1.71 1.63 -17.53
C VAL A 282 -2.12 2.49 -16.33
N GLU A 283 -3.17 2.12 -15.59
CA GLU A 283 -3.66 2.87 -14.43
C GLU A 283 -2.56 3.01 -13.34
N GLU A 284 -1.79 1.96 -13.09
CA GLU A 284 -0.65 2.01 -12.16
C GLU A 284 0.41 3.03 -12.62
N THR A 285 0.78 3.05 -13.91
CA THR A 285 1.76 4.03 -14.42
C THR A 285 1.26 5.47 -14.28
N GLU A 286 -0.03 5.71 -14.51
CA GLU A 286 -0.65 7.03 -14.36
C GLU A 286 -0.67 7.49 -12.89
N ILE A 287 -1.05 6.59 -11.97
CA ILE A 287 -1.03 6.83 -10.52
C ILE A 287 0.39 7.16 -10.05
N GLN A 288 1.39 6.38 -10.47
CA GLN A 288 2.78 6.62 -10.09
C GLN A 288 3.30 7.95 -10.65
N ALA A 289 2.99 8.26 -11.91
CA ALA A 289 3.37 9.53 -12.53
C ALA A 289 2.70 10.74 -11.83
N ALA A 290 1.43 10.62 -11.45
CA ALA A 290 0.74 11.64 -10.65
C ALA A 290 1.40 11.82 -9.27
N ALA A 291 1.69 10.73 -8.57
CA ALA A 291 2.34 10.78 -7.26
C ALA A 291 3.76 11.38 -7.30
N ILE A 292 4.52 11.15 -8.38
CA ILE A 292 5.83 11.79 -8.60
C ILE A 292 5.66 13.29 -8.86
N ARG A 293 4.71 13.69 -9.70
CA ARG A 293 4.43 15.11 -9.98
C ARG A 293 4.04 15.87 -8.71
N GLU A 294 3.15 15.31 -7.89
CA GLU A 294 2.73 15.95 -6.64
C GLU A 294 3.86 16.01 -5.60
N ARG A 295 4.73 14.99 -5.52
CA ARG A 295 5.94 15.06 -4.68
C ARG A 295 6.88 16.18 -5.12
N ARG A 296 7.16 16.30 -6.43
CA ARG A 296 8.00 17.38 -6.97
C ARG A 296 7.44 18.76 -6.66
N LYS A 297 6.13 18.98 -6.85
CA LYS A 297 5.47 20.25 -6.50
C LYS A 297 5.65 20.58 -5.01
N ASN A 298 5.39 19.60 -4.13
CA ASN A 298 5.53 19.77 -2.69
C ASN A 298 6.99 20.05 -2.27
N ASP A 299 7.97 19.43 -2.92
CA ASP A 299 9.38 19.66 -2.63
C ASP A 299 9.85 21.06 -3.06
N VAL A 300 9.36 21.57 -4.20
CA VAL A 300 9.58 22.96 -4.62
C VAL A 300 8.98 23.93 -3.62
N LEU A 301 7.71 23.77 -3.25
CA LEU A 301 7.04 24.62 -2.25
C LEU A 301 7.76 24.59 -0.90
N ARG A 302 8.24 23.42 -0.46
CA ARG A 302 9.03 23.28 0.77
C ARG A 302 10.38 23.98 0.66
N TRP A 303 11.03 23.94 -0.50
CA TRP A 303 12.29 24.63 -0.74
C TRP A 303 12.08 26.15 -0.74
N GLU A 304 11.11 26.66 -1.49
CA GLU A 304 10.75 28.08 -1.53
C GLU A 304 10.36 28.60 -0.14
N GLY A 305 9.57 27.82 0.62
CA GLY A 305 9.21 28.17 1.99
C GLY A 305 10.42 28.28 2.92
N ARG A 306 11.39 27.36 2.82
CA ARG A 306 12.65 27.43 3.59
C ARG A 306 13.49 28.64 3.19
N GLU A 307 13.57 28.92 1.90
CA GLU A 307 14.34 30.03 1.35
C GLU A 307 13.75 31.38 1.76
N ASN A 308 12.42 31.55 1.62
CA ASN A 308 11.71 32.74 2.07
C ASN A 308 11.85 32.94 3.58
N HIS A 309 11.75 31.86 4.37
CA HIS A 309 11.96 31.93 5.82
C HIS A 309 13.39 32.34 6.18
N ARG A 310 14.39 31.80 5.48
CA ARG A 310 15.80 32.19 5.65
C ARG A 310 15.99 33.66 5.31
N ARG A 311 15.50 34.13 4.16
CA ARG A 311 15.55 35.54 3.75
C ARG A 311 14.93 36.47 4.80
N ALA A 312 13.73 36.15 5.29
CA ALA A 312 13.09 36.94 6.34
C ALA A 312 13.90 36.98 7.65
N GLN A 313 14.57 35.88 8.01
CA GLN A 313 15.48 35.87 9.17
C GLN A 313 16.72 36.72 8.91
N THR A 314 17.33 36.62 7.73
CA THR A 314 18.48 37.44 7.33
C THR A 314 18.12 38.92 7.37
N GLU A 315 16.97 39.31 6.79
CA GLU A 315 16.45 40.69 6.86
C GLU A 315 16.25 41.16 8.31
N SER A 316 15.63 40.34 9.17
CA SER A 316 15.49 40.69 10.59
C SER A 316 16.84 40.87 11.29
N VAL A 317 17.86 40.09 10.91
CA VAL A 317 19.23 40.24 11.41
C VAL A 317 19.85 41.53 10.91
N LYS A 318 19.71 41.87 9.62
CA LYS A 318 20.16 43.16 9.05
C LYS A 318 19.57 44.35 9.81
N THR A 319 18.26 44.38 9.99
CA THR A 319 17.58 45.44 10.76
C THR A 319 18.13 45.54 12.19
N SER A 320 18.43 44.41 12.83
CA SER A 320 18.99 44.39 14.18
C SER A 320 20.43 44.90 14.23
N VAL A 321 21.24 44.59 13.21
CA VAL A 321 22.61 45.10 13.07
C VAL A 321 22.59 46.62 12.92
N VAL A 322 21.78 47.16 12.00
CA VAL A 322 21.63 48.60 11.78
C VAL A 322 21.17 49.31 13.06
N ASN A 323 20.13 48.78 13.72
CA ASN A 323 19.65 49.33 15.00
C ASN A 323 20.71 49.32 16.11
N THR A 324 21.55 48.28 16.15
CA THR A 324 22.63 48.17 17.15
C THR A 324 23.75 49.17 16.86
N LEU A 325 24.12 49.35 15.59
CA LEU A 325 25.10 50.35 15.17
C LEU A 325 24.60 51.77 15.48
N PHE A 326 23.33 52.06 15.21
CA PHE A 326 22.71 53.35 15.55
C PHE A 326 22.78 53.65 17.05
N LYS A 327 22.42 52.66 17.90
CA LYS A 327 22.50 52.78 19.37
C LYS A 327 23.92 52.92 19.91
N ARG A 328 24.93 52.50 19.14
CA ARG A 328 26.36 52.55 19.52
C ARG A 328 27.13 53.65 18.79
N CYS A 329 26.47 54.78 18.52
CA CYS A 329 27.09 55.95 17.89
C CYS A 329 27.73 55.65 16.53
N GLY A 330 27.12 54.75 15.75
CA GLY A 330 27.49 54.49 14.36
C GLY A 330 28.56 53.41 14.15
N GLN A 331 29.21 52.87 15.20
CA GLN A 331 30.28 51.87 15.06
C GLN A 331 30.18 50.71 16.06
N ALA A 332 30.44 49.47 15.61
CA ALA A 332 30.54 48.30 16.50
C ALA A 332 31.47 47.20 15.95
N SER A 333 31.97 46.32 16.82
CA SER A 333 32.73 45.12 16.39
C SER A 333 31.80 43.95 16.02
N ALA A 334 32.31 42.94 15.30
CA ALA A 334 31.57 41.70 15.01
C ALA A 334 31.07 41.00 16.29
N SER A 335 31.88 41.02 17.36
CA SER A 335 31.54 40.40 18.65
C SER A 335 30.39 41.13 19.35
N ASP A 336 30.40 42.47 19.30
CA ASP A 336 29.32 43.29 19.85
C ASP A 336 27.98 43.03 19.14
N LEU A 337 28.01 42.96 17.81
CA LEU A 337 26.84 42.67 16.98
C LEU A 337 26.32 41.24 17.23
N SER A 338 27.22 40.25 17.32
CA SER A 338 26.86 38.86 17.64
C SER A 338 26.23 38.72 19.02
N THR A 339 26.74 39.46 20.01
CA THR A 339 26.21 39.46 21.38
C THR A 339 24.81 40.07 21.42
N ALA A 340 24.60 41.20 20.72
CA ALA A 340 23.32 41.90 20.66
C ALA A 340 22.17 41.09 19.99
N LEU A 341 22.49 40.18 19.07
CA LEU A 341 21.49 39.33 18.39
C LEU A 341 20.84 38.26 19.27
N GLY A 342 21.43 37.93 20.42
CA GLY A 342 20.90 36.98 21.41
C GLY A 342 20.84 35.53 20.93
N LYS A 343 19.83 35.15 20.15
CA LYS A 343 19.55 33.74 19.81
C LYS A 343 20.59 33.15 18.84
N SER A 344 21.01 31.90 19.10
CA SER A 344 22.07 31.20 18.32
C SER A 344 21.82 31.15 16.81
N HIS A 345 20.59 30.87 16.36
CA HIS A 345 20.28 30.79 14.92
C HIS A 345 20.45 32.13 14.20
N ARG A 346 20.17 33.27 14.86
CA ARG A 346 20.38 34.61 14.30
C ARG A 346 21.86 34.93 14.15
N ARG A 347 22.69 34.50 15.12
CA ARG A 347 24.15 34.67 15.06
C ARG A 347 24.77 33.91 13.89
N LYS A 348 24.21 32.75 13.51
CA LYS A 348 24.68 32.00 12.33
C LYS A 348 24.48 32.76 11.01
N LEU A 349 23.47 33.63 10.94
CA LEU A 349 23.17 34.47 9.77
C LEU A 349 23.89 35.83 9.81
N LEU A 350 24.63 36.15 10.88
CA LEU A 350 25.27 37.46 11.04
C LEU A 350 26.27 37.76 9.91
N ASN A 351 27.12 36.79 9.56
CA ASN A 351 28.13 37.02 8.53
C ASN A 351 27.51 37.25 7.14
N GLU A 352 26.43 36.53 6.83
CA GLU A 352 25.64 36.68 5.60
C GLU A 352 24.97 38.07 5.57
N ALA A 353 24.28 38.44 6.65
CA ALA A 353 23.65 39.76 6.77
C ALA A 353 24.64 40.92 6.70
N LEU A 354 25.84 40.79 7.30
CA LEU A 354 26.89 41.81 7.23
C LEU A 354 27.46 41.94 5.82
N ALA A 355 27.66 40.83 5.11
CA ALA A 355 28.13 40.85 3.74
C ALA A 355 27.11 41.55 2.82
N GLU A 356 25.82 41.24 2.98
CA GLU A 356 24.73 41.88 2.23
C GLU A 356 24.64 43.38 2.54
N LEU A 357 24.69 43.81 3.81
CA LEU A 357 24.66 45.22 4.19
C LEU A 357 25.86 46.03 3.66
N VAL A 358 27.03 45.39 3.50
CA VAL A 358 28.21 46.02 2.89
C VAL A 358 27.99 46.19 1.38
N VAL A 359 27.44 45.18 0.71
CA VAL A 359 27.11 45.25 -0.72
C VAL A 359 26.02 46.29 -0.98
N GLU A 360 25.03 46.41 -0.10
CA GLU A 360 23.97 47.43 -0.14
C GLU A 360 24.50 48.85 0.18
N GLY A 361 25.74 48.99 0.63
CA GLY A 361 26.35 50.28 0.97
C GLY A 361 25.80 50.92 2.26
N VAL A 362 25.05 50.17 3.07
CA VAL A 362 24.50 50.65 4.35
C VAL A 362 25.60 50.73 5.42
N ILE A 363 26.56 49.81 5.36
CA ILE A 363 27.70 49.78 6.29
C ILE A 363 29.02 49.64 5.55
N VAL A 364 30.11 50.15 6.15
CA VAL A 364 31.49 49.95 5.68
C VAL A 364 32.29 49.17 6.71
N VAL A 365 33.26 48.39 6.21
CA VAL A 365 34.18 47.60 7.04
C VAL A 365 35.45 48.39 7.27
N ILE A 366 35.77 48.64 8.55
CA ILE A 366 36.98 49.34 8.97
C ILE A 366 37.94 48.32 9.59
N PRO A 367 39.10 48.07 8.97
CA PRO A 367 40.13 47.23 9.57
C PRO A 367 40.75 47.93 10.78
N VAL A 368 40.88 47.22 11.90
CA VAL A 368 41.52 47.70 13.13
C VAL A 368 42.54 46.68 13.63
N ALA A 369 43.50 47.12 14.47
CA ALA A 369 44.44 46.22 15.10
C ALA A 369 43.68 45.18 15.97
N GLY A 370 43.64 43.93 15.53
CA GLY A 370 42.91 42.84 16.19
C GLY A 370 41.52 42.49 15.63
N GLY A 371 41.08 43.07 14.50
CA GLY A 371 39.84 42.61 13.85
C GLY A 371 39.19 43.59 12.86
N LYS A 372 37.88 43.41 12.65
CA LYS A 372 37.04 44.26 11.80
C LYS A 372 36.02 45.02 12.65
N ARG A 373 35.85 46.31 12.40
CA ARG A 373 34.71 47.11 12.87
C ARG A 373 33.78 47.43 11.71
N TYR A 374 32.51 47.60 12.01
CA TYR A 374 31.48 47.97 11.05
C TYR A 374 30.96 49.35 11.42
N GLN A 375 30.85 50.23 10.43
CA GLN A 375 30.35 51.59 10.60
C GLN A 375 29.16 51.84 9.67
N LEU A 376 28.12 52.53 10.14
CA LEU A 376 27.05 53.04 9.29
C LEU A 376 27.57 54.13 8.35
N VAL A 377 27.22 54.06 7.07
CA VAL A 377 27.55 55.11 6.10
C VAL A 377 26.64 56.31 6.34
N GLU A 378 27.20 57.47 6.70
CA GLU A 378 26.44 58.72 6.76
C GLU A 378 26.14 59.21 5.33
N GLY A 379 24.87 59.17 4.92
CA GLY A 379 24.41 59.81 3.67
C GLY A 379 23.59 58.97 2.69
N VAL A 380 22.68 58.08 3.14
CA VAL A 380 21.59 57.59 2.27
C VAL A 380 20.26 58.08 2.82
N GLN A 381 19.93 59.34 2.52
CA GLN A 381 18.54 59.79 2.45
C GLN A 381 17.97 59.28 1.11
N GLY A 382 17.06 58.32 1.19
CA GLY A 382 16.23 57.84 0.09
C GLY A 382 14.86 57.47 0.63
N GLU A 383 13.99 58.49 0.68
CA GLU A 383 12.53 58.44 0.76
C GLU A 383 11.87 57.45 1.75
N GLN A 384 11.52 57.97 2.92
CA GLN A 384 10.26 57.58 3.56
C GLN A 384 9.11 58.04 2.68
N ALA A 385 8.37 57.11 2.07
CA ALA A 385 7.02 57.40 1.61
C ALA A 385 6.16 57.69 2.86
N VAL A 386 5.84 58.97 3.00
CA VAL A 386 4.99 59.56 4.03
C VAL A 386 3.65 58.82 4.09
N GLN A 387 3.31 58.28 5.26
CA GLN A 387 1.93 57.96 5.60
C GLN A 387 1.13 59.27 5.58
N GLY A 388 0.39 59.49 4.49
CA GLY A 388 -0.52 60.61 4.33
C GLY A 388 -1.62 60.57 5.40
N GLY A 389 -1.78 61.70 6.08
CA GLY A 389 -2.85 61.92 7.04
C GLY A 389 -4.23 61.82 6.40
N SER A 390 -5.14 61.20 7.14
CA SER A 390 -6.57 61.13 6.87
C SER A 390 -7.20 62.51 6.83
N VAL A 391 -7.79 62.88 5.68
CA VAL A 391 -8.73 63.99 5.56
C VAL A 391 -10.12 63.40 5.31
N GLN A 392 -11.07 63.72 6.19
CA GLN A 392 -12.51 63.54 5.98
C GLN A 392 -13.06 64.74 5.21
N VAL A 393 -13.79 64.52 4.11
CA VAL A 393 -14.99 65.29 3.70
C VAL A 393 -15.89 64.34 2.88
N GLY A 394 -17.20 64.41 3.09
CA GLY A 394 -18.21 63.49 2.55
C GLY A 394 -19.03 63.98 1.35
N GLU A 395 -20.07 63.17 1.10
CA GLU A 395 -21.28 63.35 0.27
C GLU A 395 -21.13 63.42 -1.27
N ASP A 396 -21.55 62.36 -1.97
CA ASP A 396 -22.87 62.34 -2.65
C ASP A 396 -23.24 60.95 -3.25
N GLU A 397 -24.54 60.68 -3.26
CA GLU A 397 -25.23 59.38 -3.42
C GLU A 397 -25.35 58.83 -4.86
N ARG A 398 -25.61 57.51 -4.99
CA ARG A 398 -26.91 56.98 -5.51
C ARG A 398 -27.11 55.47 -5.24
N ALA A 399 -28.35 55.17 -4.83
CA ALA A 399 -28.94 53.90 -4.38
C ALA A 399 -29.10 52.82 -5.49
N VAL A 400 -29.40 51.54 -5.25
CA VAL A 400 -30.67 50.97 -4.74
C VAL A 400 -30.58 49.43 -4.56
N GLN A 401 -31.08 48.96 -3.39
CA GLN A 401 -31.79 47.72 -3.00
C GLN A 401 -31.20 46.30 -3.03
N GLY A 402 -31.38 45.63 -1.89
CA GLY A 402 -31.57 44.17 -1.80
C GLY A 402 -31.45 43.58 -0.38
N GLU A 403 -32.30 44.00 0.58
CA GLU A 403 -32.38 43.36 1.91
C GLU A 403 -32.93 41.92 1.84
N ARG A 404 -32.36 41.02 2.68
CA ARG A 404 -33.14 40.10 3.51
C ARG A 404 -32.43 39.87 4.86
N SER A 405 -33.24 39.97 5.91
CA SER A 405 -32.94 40.01 7.34
C SER A 405 -32.12 38.83 7.88
N ALA A 406 -31.11 39.13 8.70
CA ALA A 406 -30.51 38.18 9.63
C ALA A 406 -31.35 38.12 10.92
N SER A 407 -31.90 36.94 11.22
CA SER A 407 -32.46 36.62 12.53
C SER A 407 -31.31 36.36 13.52
N VAL A 408 -31.31 37.11 14.62
CA VAL A 408 -30.46 36.93 15.80
C VAL A 408 -30.74 35.56 16.43
N VAL A 409 -29.70 34.75 16.60
CA VAL A 409 -29.64 33.71 17.64
C VAL A 409 -28.30 33.80 18.35
N SER A 410 -28.39 33.81 19.68
CA SER A 410 -27.35 34.12 20.67
C SER A 410 -26.06 33.29 20.53
N LEU A 411 -24.92 33.98 20.67
CA LEU A 411 -23.55 33.50 20.50
C LEU A 411 -22.89 33.07 21.83
N GLU A 412 -23.68 32.62 22.80
CA GLU A 412 -23.20 32.32 24.16
C GLU A 412 -22.83 30.85 24.41
N GLU A 413 -23.15 29.91 23.51
CA GLU A 413 -22.83 28.48 23.74
C GLU A 413 -21.52 27.98 23.12
N HIS A 414 -20.73 28.83 22.43
CA HIS A 414 -19.53 28.35 21.71
C HIS A 414 -18.19 28.89 22.24
N ARG A 415 -18.17 29.48 23.44
CA ARG A 415 -16.97 30.11 23.99
C ARG A 415 -16.03 29.19 24.79
N SER A 416 -16.25 27.88 24.87
CA SER A 416 -15.43 27.00 25.73
C SER A 416 -14.33 26.17 25.07
N GLU A 417 -14.23 26.03 23.73
CA GLU A 417 -13.39 24.92 23.17
C GLU A 417 -12.15 25.29 22.35
N LYS A 418 -11.78 26.57 22.21
CA LYS A 418 -10.57 26.95 21.45
C LYS A 418 -9.42 27.46 22.32
N ARG A 419 -8.92 26.59 23.21
CA ARG A 419 -7.57 26.72 23.81
C ARG A 419 -7.00 25.35 24.23
N ALA A 420 -6.39 24.61 23.29
CA ALA A 420 -5.30 23.64 23.52
C ALA A 420 -4.76 23.22 22.15
N GLY A 421 -3.54 23.56 21.74
CA GLY A 421 -2.33 22.83 22.14
C GLY A 421 -1.98 21.81 21.05
N ARG A 422 -0.84 21.99 20.37
CA ARG A 422 -0.33 21.07 19.33
C ARG A 422 -0.32 19.63 19.85
N LYS A 423 -1.05 18.70 19.22
CA LYS A 423 -1.18 17.30 19.67
C LYS A 423 0.21 16.69 19.88
N LEU A 424 0.52 16.27 21.10
CA LEU A 424 1.79 15.60 21.45
C LEU A 424 1.93 14.30 20.63
N SER A 425 3.17 13.85 20.39
CA SER A 425 3.36 12.51 19.83
C SER A 425 2.83 11.46 20.80
N CYS A 426 2.37 10.31 20.28
CA CYS A 426 1.82 9.22 21.13
C CYS A 426 2.80 8.78 22.23
N ARG A 427 4.10 8.78 21.92
CA ARG A 427 5.15 8.48 22.89
C ARG A 427 5.25 9.54 23.99
N ASN A 428 5.27 10.82 23.63
CA ASN A 428 5.38 11.91 24.60
C ASN A 428 4.12 12.04 25.46
N TRP A 429 2.95 11.76 24.88
CA TRP A 429 1.70 11.68 25.62
C TRP A 429 1.74 10.54 26.64
N LEU A 430 2.16 9.34 26.22
CA LEU A 430 2.22 8.18 27.09
C LEU A 430 3.22 8.38 28.25
N ASP A 431 4.40 8.91 27.96
CA ASP A 431 5.43 9.22 28.95
C ASP A 431 4.96 10.26 29.98
N GLY A 432 4.28 11.32 29.52
CA GLY A 432 3.66 12.31 30.40
C GLY A 432 2.53 11.74 31.26
N HIS A 433 1.66 10.91 30.66
CA HIS A 433 0.56 10.28 31.38
C HIS A 433 1.04 9.31 32.47
N LEU A 434 2.09 8.53 32.21
CA LEU A 434 2.70 7.65 33.20
C LEU A 434 3.42 8.44 34.31
N SER A 435 4.03 9.58 33.96
CA SER A 435 4.63 10.50 34.93
C SER A 435 3.58 11.10 35.87
N ASP A 436 2.42 11.51 35.36
CA ASP A 436 1.31 12.00 36.18
C ASP A 436 0.76 10.93 37.13
N LEU A 437 0.68 9.67 36.67
CA LEU A 437 0.25 8.54 37.50
C LEU A 437 1.24 8.27 38.63
N ARG A 438 2.55 8.41 38.38
CA ARG A 438 3.60 8.33 39.42
C ARG A 438 3.43 9.45 40.45
N VAL A 439 3.21 10.68 40.01
CA VAL A 439 2.99 11.84 40.91
C VAL A 439 1.74 11.64 41.78
N LYS A 440 0.72 10.96 41.25
CA LYS A 440 -0.50 10.59 41.99
C LYS A 440 -0.33 9.39 42.93
N GLY A 441 0.88 8.83 43.04
CA GLY A 441 1.20 7.74 43.97
C GLY A 441 0.88 6.34 43.46
N HIS A 442 0.66 6.16 42.15
CA HIS A 442 0.48 4.81 41.59
C HIS A 442 1.83 4.12 41.37
N GLU A 443 2.06 3.02 42.07
CA GLU A 443 3.26 2.18 41.88
C GLU A 443 3.09 1.18 40.72
N LYS A 444 1.88 0.70 40.48
CA LYS A 444 1.56 -0.27 39.41
C LYS A 444 0.27 0.10 38.72
N VAL A 445 0.24 -0.06 37.39
CA VAL A 445 -0.95 0.21 36.58
C VAL A 445 -1.21 -0.91 35.59
N ARG A 446 -2.49 -1.14 35.24
CA ARG A 446 -2.82 -2.10 34.18
C ARG A 446 -2.60 -1.45 32.83
N GLY A 447 -1.82 -2.09 31.96
CA GLY A 447 -1.52 -1.57 30.63
C GLY A 447 -2.76 -1.37 29.76
N ALA A 448 -3.84 -2.11 30.01
CA ALA A 448 -5.13 -1.93 29.34
C ALA A 448 -5.77 -0.57 29.68
N ALA A 449 -5.76 -0.16 30.96
CA ALA A 449 -6.34 1.10 31.40
C ALA A 449 -5.59 2.32 30.82
N VAL A 450 -4.26 2.22 30.74
CA VAL A 450 -3.43 3.28 30.11
C VAL A 450 -3.72 3.40 28.61
N ARG A 451 -3.96 2.27 27.93
CA ARG A 451 -4.32 2.25 26.51
C ARG A 451 -5.71 2.83 26.26
N GLU A 452 -6.67 2.54 27.14
CA GLU A 452 -8.01 3.13 27.08
C GLU A 452 -7.96 4.66 27.24
N ALA A 453 -7.18 5.16 28.21
CA ALA A 453 -6.92 6.60 28.37
C ALA A 453 -6.26 7.22 27.11
N GLY A 454 -5.38 6.49 26.45
CA GLY A 454 -4.75 6.92 25.19
C GLY A 454 -5.71 6.97 24.01
N GLN A 455 -6.65 6.03 23.94
CA GLN A 455 -7.71 6.05 22.94
C GLN A 455 -8.67 7.21 23.18
N ALA A 456 -9.01 7.50 24.43
CA ALA A 456 -9.81 8.68 24.80
C ALA A 456 -9.09 10.00 24.47
N ALA A 457 -7.75 10.04 24.55
CA ALA A 457 -6.93 11.16 24.09
C ALA A 457 -6.75 11.22 22.54
N GLY A 458 -7.38 10.30 21.81
CA GLY A 458 -7.41 10.27 20.35
C GLY A 458 -6.16 9.69 19.69
N TYR A 459 -5.47 8.76 20.36
CA TYR A 459 -4.39 7.95 19.78
C TYR A 459 -4.91 6.56 19.38
N ASN A 460 -4.45 6.03 18.25
CA ASN A 460 -4.82 4.67 17.85
C ASN A 460 -4.12 3.62 18.71
N LEU A 461 -4.77 2.47 18.87
CA LEU A 461 -4.33 1.39 19.76
C LEU A 461 -2.94 0.84 19.39
N ASN A 462 -2.63 0.71 18.10
CA ASN A 462 -1.32 0.24 17.63
C ASN A 462 -0.19 1.20 18.02
N SER A 463 -0.42 2.51 17.94
CA SER A 463 0.57 3.53 18.33
C SER A 463 0.86 3.48 19.82
N LEU A 464 -0.15 3.18 20.65
CA LEU A 464 0.01 3.01 22.10
C LEU A 464 0.80 1.75 22.44
N TYR A 465 0.59 0.64 21.72
CA TYR A 465 1.40 -0.57 21.87
C TYR A 465 2.87 -0.34 21.48
N VAL A 466 3.10 0.35 20.36
CA VAL A 466 4.46 0.70 19.91
C VAL A 466 5.13 1.65 20.90
N ALA A 467 4.40 2.65 21.41
CA ALA A 467 4.93 3.58 22.41
C ALA A 467 5.25 2.90 23.74
N ALA A 468 4.38 2.01 24.23
CA ALA A 468 4.61 1.25 25.46
C ALA A 468 5.84 0.34 25.34
N ASN A 469 5.96 -0.39 24.23
CA ASN A 469 7.14 -1.22 23.96
C ASN A 469 8.43 -0.39 23.87
N ALA A 470 8.38 0.80 23.26
CA ALA A 470 9.53 1.71 23.17
C ALA A 470 9.95 2.29 24.53
N LEU A 471 9.02 2.38 25.48
CA LEU A 471 9.28 2.79 26.88
C LEU A 471 9.60 1.59 27.80
N GLY A 472 9.67 0.37 27.26
CA GLY A 472 10.04 -0.84 28.02
C GLY A 472 8.89 -1.53 28.75
N TYR A 473 7.64 -1.07 28.61
CA TYR A 473 6.49 -1.67 29.28
C TYR A 473 5.92 -2.85 28.49
N LYS A 474 5.93 -4.04 29.11
CA LYS A 474 5.41 -5.29 28.55
C LYS A 474 4.54 -6.02 29.58
N GLY A 475 3.55 -6.78 29.11
CA GLY A 475 2.63 -7.53 29.97
C GLY A 475 1.39 -6.74 30.40
N GLU A 476 0.56 -7.38 31.25
CA GLU A 476 -0.73 -6.84 31.68
C GLU A 476 -0.62 -5.74 32.75
N VAL A 477 0.41 -5.82 33.61
CA VAL A 477 0.68 -4.87 34.69
C VAL A 477 2.04 -4.23 34.44
N TRP A 478 2.06 -2.90 34.46
CA TRP A 478 3.26 -2.08 34.29
C TRP A 478 3.69 -1.56 35.64
N ASP A 479 4.94 -1.84 35.99
CA ASP A 479 5.56 -1.32 37.19
C ASP A 479 6.07 0.09 36.92
N LEU A 480 5.51 1.07 37.63
CA LEU A 480 5.91 2.47 37.52
C LEU A 480 7.01 2.83 38.51
N ALA A 481 7.34 1.95 39.46
CA ALA A 481 8.49 2.11 40.35
C ALA A 481 9.78 1.74 39.60
N GLY A 482 10.33 2.73 38.91
CA GLY A 482 11.57 2.63 38.13
C GLY A 482 12.11 4.01 37.82
#